data_AF-A0A534KS49-F1
#
_entry.id   AF-A0A534KS49-F1
#
_cell.length_a   1.000
_cell.length_b   1.000
_cell.length_c   1.000
_cell.angle_alpha   90.00
_cell.angle_beta   90.00
_cell.angle_gamma   90.00
#
_symmetry.space_group_name_H-M   'P 1'
#
loop_
_entity.id
_entity.type
_entity.pdbx_description
1 polymer ?
#
loop_
_entity_poly.entity_id
_entity_poly.type
_entity_poly.pdbx_seq_one_letter_code
_entity_poly.pdbx_strand_id
1 'polypeptide(L)'
;MGRPAEKAFGRGGGFFNRERPCRPVVAPGSIDRWMSFELGRLNAGLVVEKKSLARLLAEPDPACRTREGDAHPFDRAALDQLASVLNRDEAEKLRLPLTLIVSGDSEDSAYLTDELGAKALRAIEKFDRAFPFRDGRMALPHSLAIDLVRRHGGALQLAFA
;
A
#
# COMPACT_ATOMS: atom_id res chain seq x y z
N MET A 1 6.53 -62.04 64.86
CA MET A 1 6.94 -61.62 63.49
C MET A 1 5.71 -61.68 62.60
N GLY A 2 5.46 -60.63 61.82
CA GLY A 2 4.31 -60.51 60.90
C GLY A 2 3.19 -59.60 61.41
N ARG A 3 3.33 -58.29 61.24
CA ARG A 3 2.20 -57.34 61.39
C ARG A 3 1.35 -57.37 60.12
N PRO A 4 0.01 -57.50 60.22
CA PRO A 4 -0.89 -57.38 59.09
C PRO A 4 -1.22 -55.91 58.76
N ALA A 5 -1.82 -55.74 57.58
CA ALA A 5 -2.13 -54.50 56.91
C ALA A 5 -3.08 -53.56 57.68
N GLU A 6 -2.86 -52.26 57.50
CA GLU A 6 -3.82 -51.21 57.82
C GLU A 6 -3.99 -50.32 56.60
N LYS A 7 -5.22 -50.25 56.07
CA LYS A 7 -5.64 -49.28 55.05
C LYS A 7 -5.97 -47.97 55.76
N ALA A 8 -5.49 -46.85 55.23
CA ALA A 8 -6.07 -45.53 55.50
C ALA A 8 -6.29 -44.78 54.18
N PHE A 9 -7.53 -44.37 53.98
CA PHE A 9 -8.06 -43.57 52.87
C PHE A 9 -7.57 -42.11 52.98
N GLY A 10 -7.26 -41.47 51.85
CA GLY A 10 -6.91 -40.04 51.80
C GLY A 10 -6.87 -39.42 50.41
N ARG A 11 -8.06 -39.10 49.87
CA ARG A 11 -8.47 -37.99 48.97
C ARG A 11 -7.53 -37.47 47.85
N GLY A 12 -8.12 -37.44 46.64
CA GLY A 12 -7.95 -36.40 45.59
C GLY A 12 -6.64 -36.47 44.81
N GLY A 13 -6.58 -36.54 43.48
CA GLY A 13 -7.45 -35.99 42.45
C GLY A 13 -6.54 -35.29 41.43
N GLY A 14 -6.71 -35.56 40.14
CA GLY A 14 -6.20 -34.70 39.06
C GLY A 14 -4.86 -35.10 38.45
N PHE A 15 -4.96 -35.84 37.34
CA PHE A 15 -4.08 -35.66 36.19
C PHE A 15 -4.12 -34.18 35.79
N PHE A 16 -2.98 -33.55 35.46
CA PHE A 16 -2.89 -32.63 34.31
C PHE A 16 -1.43 -32.28 34.01
N ASN A 17 -1.11 -32.49 32.73
CA ASN A 17 0.10 -32.17 32.01
C ASN A 17 0.56 -30.72 32.30
N ARG A 18 1.78 -30.54 32.82
CA ARG A 18 2.36 -29.20 32.99
C ARG A 18 3.12 -28.86 31.71
N GLU A 19 2.36 -28.50 30.68
CA GLU A 19 2.87 -27.81 29.51
C GLU A 19 3.65 -26.57 29.96
N ARG A 20 4.92 -26.50 29.54
CA ARG A 20 5.69 -25.27 29.69
C ARG A 20 5.05 -24.24 28.75
N PRO A 21 4.65 -23.05 29.23
CA PRO A 21 4.23 -22.02 28.31
C PRO A 21 5.47 -21.60 27.51
N CYS A 22 5.48 -21.95 26.23
CA CYS A 22 6.31 -21.29 25.24
C CYS A 22 5.94 -19.81 25.29
N ARG A 23 6.70 -18.99 26.00
CA ARG A 23 6.71 -17.55 25.78
C ARG A 23 7.24 -17.35 24.35
N PRO A 24 6.48 -16.78 23.42
CA PRO A 24 7.09 -16.30 22.20
C PRO A 24 8.02 -15.15 22.62
N VAL A 25 9.33 -15.39 22.57
CA VAL A 25 10.31 -14.33 22.65
C VAL A 25 10.27 -13.62 21.31
N VAL A 26 9.32 -12.69 21.18
CA VAL A 26 9.29 -11.80 20.03
C VAL A 26 10.39 -10.78 20.26
N ALA A 27 11.55 -10.98 19.63
CA ALA A 27 12.63 -10.01 19.67
C ALA A 27 12.14 -8.69 19.04
N PRO A 28 12.47 -7.51 19.60
CA PRO A 28 11.99 -6.18 19.16
C PRO A 28 12.55 -5.71 17.81
N GLY A 29 12.68 -6.61 16.84
CA GLY A 29 12.92 -6.36 15.42
C GLY A 29 12.45 -7.51 14.51
N SER A 30 11.86 -8.57 15.09
CA SER A 30 11.26 -9.68 14.34
C SER A 30 9.90 -9.30 13.75
N ILE A 31 9.13 -8.49 14.47
CA ILE A 31 7.89 -7.89 13.98
C ILE A 31 8.20 -6.88 12.87
N ASP A 32 9.15 -5.95 13.08
CA ASP A 32 9.48 -4.92 12.09
C ASP A 32 10.02 -5.52 10.78
N ARG A 33 10.81 -6.59 10.87
CA ARG A 33 11.30 -7.33 9.71
C ARG A 33 10.16 -8.05 8.98
N TRP A 34 9.23 -8.65 9.71
CA TRP A 34 8.07 -9.31 9.12
C TRP A 34 7.11 -8.30 8.47
N MET A 35 6.84 -7.17 9.14
CA MET A 35 6.05 -6.06 8.57
C MET A 35 6.72 -5.47 7.32
N SER A 36 8.02 -5.24 7.36
CA SER A 36 8.79 -4.75 6.20
C SER A 36 8.73 -5.72 5.03
N PHE A 37 8.74 -7.03 5.29
CA PHE A 37 8.61 -8.07 4.27
C PHE A 37 7.20 -8.09 3.66
N GLU A 38 6.16 -8.02 4.48
CA GLU A 38 4.77 -7.98 4.00
C GLU A 38 4.45 -6.68 3.24
N LEU A 39 4.94 -5.52 3.72
CA LEU A 39 4.86 -4.25 2.98
C LEU A 39 5.65 -4.32 1.66
N GLY A 40 6.83 -4.95 1.66
CA GLY A 40 7.61 -5.21 0.46
C GLY A 40 6.85 -6.04 -0.58
N ARG A 41 6.13 -7.07 -0.15
CA ARG A 41 5.26 -7.90 -1.00
C ARG A 41 4.07 -7.12 -1.54
N LEU A 42 3.41 -6.31 -0.71
CA LEU A 42 2.32 -5.44 -1.16
C LEU A 42 2.78 -4.42 -2.21
N ASN A 43 4.04 -3.99 -2.12
CA ASN A 43 4.65 -3.05 -3.04
C ASN A 43 5.36 -3.70 -4.25
N ALA A 44 5.30 -5.03 -4.43
CA ALA A 44 5.95 -5.72 -5.55
C ALA A 44 5.44 -5.24 -6.92
N GLY A 45 4.16 -4.87 -7.00
CA GLY A 45 3.54 -4.30 -8.21
C GLY A 45 3.90 -2.85 -8.52
N LEU A 46 4.72 -2.17 -7.70
CA LEU A 46 5.06 -0.76 -7.94
C LEU A 46 5.95 -0.60 -9.18
N VAL A 47 5.62 0.39 -10.01
CA VAL A 47 6.47 0.80 -11.13
C VAL A 47 7.76 1.43 -10.62
N VAL A 48 8.90 0.92 -11.10
CA VAL A 48 10.24 1.42 -10.77
C VAL A 48 10.83 2.33 -11.85
N GLU A 49 10.42 2.15 -13.10
CA GLU A 49 10.85 2.95 -14.25
C GLU A 49 9.68 3.78 -14.80
N LYS A 50 9.41 4.91 -14.16
CA LYS A 50 8.32 5.81 -14.57
C LYS A 50 8.63 6.51 -15.89
N LYS A 51 7.65 6.58 -16.79
CA LYS A 51 7.72 7.33 -18.06
C LYS A 51 6.96 8.65 -17.97
N SER A 52 7.28 9.61 -18.84
CA SER A 52 6.48 10.83 -18.96
C SER A 52 5.11 10.53 -19.55
N LEU A 53 4.09 11.33 -19.21
CA LEU A 53 2.78 11.26 -19.86
C LEU A 53 2.92 11.42 -21.38
N ALA A 54 3.71 12.40 -21.83
CA ALA A 54 3.96 12.62 -23.26
C ALA A 54 4.55 11.38 -23.96
N ARG A 55 5.51 10.70 -23.32
CA ARG A 55 6.07 9.45 -23.85
C ARG A 55 5.03 8.35 -23.94
N LEU A 56 4.24 8.15 -22.89
CA LEU A 56 3.20 7.12 -22.86
C LEU A 56 2.13 7.36 -23.94
N LEU A 57 1.74 8.62 -24.18
CA LEU A 57 0.79 8.96 -25.26
C LEU A 57 1.34 8.67 -26.67
N ALA A 58 2.65 8.66 -26.86
CA ALA A 58 3.27 8.31 -28.13
C ALA A 58 3.42 6.79 -28.34
N GLU A 59 3.24 5.99 -27.29
CA GLU A 59 3.34 4.53 -27.37
C GLU A 59 2.00 3.94 -27.89
N PRO A 60 2.04 2.97 -28.84
CA PRO A 60 0.84 2.30 -29.31
C PRO A 60 0.21 1.39 -28.23
N ASP A 61 1.05 0.81 -27.38
CA ASP A 61 0.67 0.04 -26.20
C ASP A 61 1.39 0.63 -24.97
N PRO A 62 0.79 1.62 -24.29
CA PRO A 62 1.46 2.35 -23.22
C PRO A 62 1.63 1.49 -21.98
N ALA A 63 2.87 1.24 -21.59
CA ALA A 63 3.19 0.43 -20.40
C ALA A 63 4.49 0.88 -19.72
N CYS A 64 4.60 0.62 -18.42
CA CYS A 64 5.84 0.70 -17.65
C CYS A 64 6.23 -0.69 -17.12
N ARG A 65 7.35 -0.76 -16.39
CA ARG A 65 7.81 -2.00 -15.72
C ARG A 65 7.67 -1.88 -14.21
N THR A 66 7.11 -2.92 -13.60
CA THR A 66 7.05 -3.06 -12.13
C THR A 66 8.42 -3.46 -11.57
N ARG A 67 8.55 -3.45 -10.25
CA ARG A 67 9.77 -3.90 -9.55
C ARG A 67 10.14 -5.34 -9.90
N GLU A 68 9.14 -6.20 -10.11
CA GLU A 68 9.33 -7.60 -10.49
C GLU A 68 9.55 -7.79 -12.01
N GLY A 69 9.54 -6.71 -12.80
CA GLY A 69 9.75 -6.76 -14.25
C GLY A 69 8.47 -6.99 -15.08
N ASP A 70 7.33 -7.17 -14.43
CA ASP A 70 6.04 -7.31 -15.10
C ASP A 70 5.65 -6.04 -15.86
N ALA A 71 4.83 -6.20 -16.89
CA ALA A 71 4.24 -5.08 -17.60
C ALA A 71 3.16 -4.43 -16.73
N HIS A 72 3.22 -3.11 -16.59
CA HIS A 72 2.17 -2.29 -16.00
C HIS A 72 1.51 -1.47 -17.12
N PRO A 73 0.41 -1.96 -17.71
CA PRO A 73 -0.28 -1.26 -18.80
C PRO A 73 -1.05 -0.03 -18.27
N PHE A 74 -1.27 0.93 -19.16
CA PHE A 74 -2.10 2.10 -18.90
C PHE A 74 -3.30 2.12 -19.84
N ASP A 75 -4.47 2.45 -19.31
CA ASP A 75 -5.63 2.72 -20.13
C ASP A 75 -5.42 4.02 -20.90
N ARG A 76 -5.54 3.95 -22.23
CA ARG A 76 -5.34 5.11 -23.10
C ARG A 76 -6.25 6.29 -22.71
N ALA A 77 -7.51 6.00 -22.37
CA ALA A 77 -8.46 7.00 -21.94
C ALA A 77 -8.05 7.73 -20.65
N ALA A 78 -7.40 7.05 -19.71
CA ALA A 78 -6.89 7.69 -18.49
C ALA A 78 -5.72 8.63 -18.79
N LEU A 79 -4.83 8.25 -19.71
CA LEU A 79 -3.74 9.12 -20.18
C LEU A 79 -4.29 10.35 -20.91
N ASP A 80 -5.28 10.18 -21.78
CA ASP A 80 -5.89 11.29 -22.52
C ASP A 80 -6.64 12.26 -21.58
N GLN A 81 -7.28 11.75 -20.52
CA GLN A 81 -7.88 12.60 -19.48
C GLN A 81 -6.84 13.45 -18.76
N LEU A 82 -5.71 12.88 -18.35
CA LEU A 82 -4.60 13.64 -17.77
C LEU A 82 -4.05 14.69 -18.75
N ALA A 83 -3.91 14.32 -20.03
CA ALA A 83 -3.43 15.23 -21.06
C ALA A 83 -4.39 16.41 -21.29
N SER A 84 -5.70 16.19 -21.14
CA SER A 84 -6.72 17.22 -21.38
C SER A 84 -6.65 18.42 -20.42
N VAL A 85 -5.99 18.25 -19.25
CA VAL A 85 -5.87 19.30 -18.22
C VAL A 85 -4.44 19.84 -18.09
N LEU A 86 -3.50 19.37 -18.92
CA LEU A 86 -2.09 19.72 -18.86
C LEU A 86 -1.63 20.36 -20.16
N ASN A 87 -0.71 21.32 -20.07
CA ASN A 87 -0.01 21.79 -21.25
C ASN A 87 1.11 20.80 -21.66
N ARG A 88 1.72 21.04 -22.83
CA ARG A 88 2.77 20.17 -23.37
C ARG A 88 3.96 20.00 -22.43
N ASP A 89 4.45 21.08 -21.85
CA ASP A 89 5.63 21.04 -20.96
C ASP A 89 5.31 20.28 -19.67
N GLU A 90 4.08 20.39 -19.18
CA GLU A 90 3.60 19.63 -18.04
C GLU A 90 3.48 18.13 -18.37
N ALA A 91 2.95 17.78 -19.54
CA ALA A 91 2.87 16.39 -19.99
C ALA A 91 4.26 15.74 -20.16
N GLU A 92 5.28 16.52 -20.54
CA GLU A 92 6.67 16.05 -20.59
C GLU A 92 7.30 15.86 -19.21
N LYS A 93 6.81 16.56 -18.19
CA LYS A 93 7.32 16.49 -16.80
C LYS A 93 6.60 15.46 -15.96
N LEU A 94 5.28 15.31 -16.10
CA LEU A 94 4.48 14.40 -15.30
C LEU A 94 4.94 12.95 -15.52
N ARG A 95 5.39 12.29 -14.45
CA ARG A 95 5.85 10.89 -14.47
C ARG A 95 4.76 9.98 -13.94
N LEU A 96 4.46 8.92 -14.69
CA LEU A 96 3.41 7.96 -14.35
C LEU A 96 3.97 6.58 -13.99
N PRO A 97 3.27 5.83 -13.12
CA PRO A 97 2.01 6.20 -12.45
C PRO A 97 2.20 7.20 -11.30
N LEU A 98 1.16 7.95 -10.98
CA LEU A 98 1.08 8.72 -9.74
C LEU A 98 0.91 7.77 -8.56
N THR A 99 1.71 7.97 -7.52
CA THR A 99 1.73 7.06 -6.37
C THR A 99 1.04 7.71 -5.18
N LEU A 100 -0.05 7.11 -4.74
CA LEU A 100 -0.75 7.45 -3.49
C LEU A 100 -0.14 6.60 -2.37
N ILE A 101 0.46 7.26 -1.39
CA ILE A 101 1.12 6.60 -0.28
C ILE A 101 0.12 6.45 0.87
N VAL A 102 -0.14 5.22 1.27
CA VAL A 102 -0.90 4.88 2.48
C VAL A 102 0.11 4.54 3.56
N SER A 103 0.10 5.24 4.70
CA SER A 103 0.91 4.83 5.85
C SER A 103 0.04 4.45 7.04
N GLY A 104 0.48 3.42 7.76
CA GLY A 104 -0.27 2.83 8.88
C GLY A 104 -0.43 3.75 10.09
N ASP A 105 0.36 4.82 10.15
CA ASP A 105 0.35 5.79 11.26
C ASP A 105 -0.63 6.96 11.02
N SER A 106 -1.16 7.12 9.81
CA SER A 106 -2.11 8.21 9.52
C SER A 106 -3.56 7.78 9.69
N GLU A 107 -4.38 8.73 10.15
CA GLU A 107 -5.83 8.61 10.27
C GLU A 107 -6.48 8.32 8.91
N ASP A 108 -6.59 7.05 8.52
CA ASP A 108 -7.35 6.54 7.35
C ASP A 108 -7.19 7.37 6.06
N SER A 109 -5.96 7.83 5.79
CA SER A 109 -5.66 8.72 4.67
C SER A 109 -4.53 8.19 3.79
N ALA A 110 -4.59 8.56 2.52
CA ALA A 110 -3.49 8.39 1.57
C ALA A 110 -3.00 9.78 1.13
N TYR A 111 -1.73 9.89 0.75
CA TYR A 111 -1.14 11.14 0.33
C TYR A 111 -0.47 11.04 -1.03
N LEU A 112 -0.67 12.06 -1.85
CA LEU A 112 0.09 12.31 -3.08
C LEU A 112 1.10 13.41 -2.83
N THR A 113 2.39 13.16 -3.10
CA THR A 113 3.48 14.13 -2.91
C THR A 113 3.89 14.85 -4.19
N ASP A 114 3.43 14.38 -5.35
CA ASP A 114 3.70 15.01 -6.64
C ASP A 114 2.75 16.20 -6.86
N GLU A 115 3.27 17.42 -6.85
CA GLU A 115 2.48 18.65 -7.00
C GLU A 115 1.79 18.72 -8.37
N LEU A 116 2.49 18.34 -9.44
CA LEU A 116 1.94 18.38 -10.79
C LEU A 116 0.86 17.32 -10.98
N GLY A 117 1.08 16.13 -10.41
CA GLY A 117 0.10 15.06 -10.34
C GLY A 117 -1.12 15.45 -9.52
N ALA A 118 -0.93 16.13 -8.39
CA ALA A 118 -2.03 16.63 -7.58
C ALA A 118 -2.84 17.70 -8.34
N LYS A 119 -2.16 18.63 -9.02
CA LYS A 119 -2.82 19.61 -9.91
C LYS A 119 -3.68 18.90 -10.96
N ALA A 120 -3.12 17.93 -11.68
CA ALA A 120 -3.83 17.19 -12.73
C ALA A 120 -5.03 16.42 -12.17
N LEU A 121 -4.81 15.65 -11.10
CA LEU A 121 -5.84 14.82 -10.47
C LEU A 121 -7.02 15.65 -9.94
N ARG A 122 -6.74 16.80 -9.32
CA ARG A 122 -7.81 17.71 -8.85
C ARG A 122 -8.62 18.30 -10.00
N ALA A 123 -7.98 18.55 -11.15
CA ALA A 123 -8.66 19.09 -12.33
C ALA A 123 -9.57 18.05 -13.00
N ILE A 124 -9.08 16.81 -13.21
CA ILE A 124 -9.88 15.75 -13.85
C ILE A 124 -11.07 15.31 -12.97
N GLU A 125 -10.86 15.21 -11.65
CA GLU A 125 -11.91 14.80 -10.70
C GLU A 125 -12.83 15.96 -10.29
N LYS A 126 -12.53 17.19 -10.73
CA LYS A 126 -13.30 18.40 -10.39
C LYS A 126 -13.45 18.60 -8.88
N PHE A 127 -12.36 18.43 -8.14
CA PHE A 127 -12.38 18.58 -6.68
C PHE A 127 -12.51 20.03 -6.20
N ASP A 128 -12.56 21.03 -7.08
CA ASP A 128 -12.71 22.45 -6.75
C ASP A 128 -11.75 22.91 -5.63
N ARG A 129 -12.27 23.14 -4.41
CA ARG A 129 -11.50 23.54 -3.22
C ARG A 129 -11.14 22.37 -2.30
N ALA A 130 -11.70 21.19 -2.54
CA ALA A 130 -11.39 19.98 -1.78
C ALA A 130 -9.97 19.49 -2.08
N PHE A 131 -9.43 18.74 -1.12
CA PHE A 131 -8.12 18.08 -1.18
C PHE A 131 -7.02 19.02 -1.72
N PRO A 132 -6.77 20.17 -1.08
CA PRO A 132 -5.74 21.09 -1.55
C PRO A 132 -4.35 20.45 -1.41
N PHE A 133 -3.45 20.76 -2.33
CA PHE A 133 -2.04 20.44 -2.16
C PHE A 133 -1.41 21.48 -1.22
N ARG A 134 -0.97 21.05 -0.04
CA ARG A 134 -0.37 21.90 1.01
C ARG A 134 0.71 21.13 1.74
N ASP A 135 1.73 21.85 2.21
CA ASP A 135 2.85 21.25 2.96
C ASP A 135 3.51 20.06 2.22
N GLY A 136 3.62 20.18 0.87
CA GLY A 136 4.23 19.18 0.01
C GLY A 136 3.39 17.92 -0.23
N ARG A 137 2.10 17.91 0.14
CA ARG A 137 1.22 16.76 -0.08
C ARG A 137 -0.24 17.13 -0.33
N MET A 138 -0.97 16.24 -0.99
CA MET A 138 -2.43 16.25 -1.05
C MET A 138 -2.95 15.01 -0.33
N ALA A 139 -3.70 15.21 0.75
CA ALA A 139 -4.32 14.12 1.52
C ALA A 139 -5.69 13.77 0.94
N LEU A 140 -5.97 12.48 0.83
CA LEU A 140 -7.22 11.89 0.37
C LEU A 140 -7.71 10.86 1.39
N PRO A 141 -9.02 10.75 1.64
CA PRO A 141 -9.57 9.61 2.37
C PRO A 141 -9.19 8.29 1.68
N HIS A 142 -8.88 7.26 2.45
CA HIS A 142 -8.43 5.97 1.91
C HIS A 142 -9.46 5.37 0.92
N SER A 143 -10.75 5.46 1.22
CA SER A 143 -11.81 4.98 0.32
C SER A 143 -11.79 5.67 -1.04
N LEU A 144 -11.54 6.98 -1.06
CA LEU A 144 -11.40 7.75 -2.30
C LEU A 144 -10.12 7.38 -3.04
N ALA A 145 -9.01 7.18 -2.33
CA ALA A 145 -7.75 6.75 -2.95
C ALA A 145 -7.88 5.40 -3.67
N ILE A 146 -8.56 4.43 -3.04
CA ILE A 146 -8.84 3.11 -3.65
C ILE A 146 -9.74 3.26 -4.88
N ASP A 147 -10.80 4.07 -4.79
CA ASP A 147 -11.70 4.34 -5.91
C ASP A 147 -10.96 4.95 -7.11
N LEU A 148 -10.11 5.96 -6.85
CA LEU A 148 -9.31 6.61 -7.89
C LEU A 148 -8.36 5.63 -8.57
N VAL A 149 -7.64 4.79 -7.82
CA VAL A 149 -6.76 3.77 -8.43
C VAL A 149 -7.53 2.81 -9.33
N ARG A 150 -8.75 2.43 -8.94
CA ARG A 150 -9.61 1.55 -9.75
C ARG A 150 -10.11 2.21 -11.03
N ARG A 151 -10.44 3.51 -10.98
CA ARG A 151 -11.01 4.24 -12.13
C ARG A 151 -9.97 4.74 -13.13
N HIS A 152 -8.75 5.00 -12.69
CA HIS A 152 -7.71 5.64 -13.51
C HIS A 152 -6.79 4.65 -14.23
N GLY A 153 -7.21 3.39 -14.41
CA GLY A 153 -6.65 2.51 -15.44
C GLY A 153 -5.12 2.38 -15.43
N GLY A 154 -4.52 2.23 -14.25
CA GLY A 154 -3.07 2.14 -14.10
C GLY A 154 -2.32 3.47 -14.02
N ALA A 155 -2.94 4.62 -14.27
CA ALA A 155 -2.30 5.94 -14.11
C ALA A 155 -2.05 6.31 -12.63
N LEU A 156 -2.74 5.66 -11.70
CA LEU A 156 -2.54 5.76 -10.25
C LEU A 156 -2.16 4.39 -9.66
N GLN A 157 -1.34 4.39 -8.62
CA GLN A 157 -1.00 3.20 -7.81
C GLN A 157 -1.06 3.54 -6.32
N LEU A 158 -1.35 2.54 -5.48
CA LEU A 158 -1.14 2.62 -4.04
C LEU A 158 0.25 2.08 -3.70
N ALA A 159 0.96 2.79 -2.83
CA ALA A 159 2.13 2.29 -2.14
C ALA A 159 1.85 2.28 -0.64
N PHE A 160 2.24 1.21 0.03
CA PHE A 160 2.11 1.08 1.48
C PHE A 160 3.46 1.41 2.12
N ALA A 161 3.48 2.38 3.02
CA ALA A 161 4.67 2.89 3.69
C ALA A 161 4.64 2.65 5.20
#